data_AF-A0A7C0WXP2-F1
#
_entry.id   AF-A0A7C0WXP2-F1
#
_cell.length_a   1.000
_cell.length_b   1.000
_cell.length_c   1.000
_cell.angle_alpha   90.00
_cell.angle_beta   90.00
_cell.angle_gamma   90.00
#
_symmetry.space_group_name_H-M   'P 1'
#
loop_
_entity.id
_entity.type
_entity.pdbx_description
1 polymer ?
#
loop_
_entity_poly.entity_id
_entity_poly.type
_entity_poly.pdbx_seq_one_letter_code
_entity_poly.pdbx_strand_id
1 'polypeptide(L)'
;MSWINENLEKDAVIIAWWDYGYWIEALGRRAAYVDNGYRPNSKVIWYAEMLTSENTDTLHELQFRDLYIILTDRELYNFEMISYFL
;
A
#
# COMPACT_ATOMS: atom_id res chain seq x y z
N MET A 1 4.38 9.28 10.69
CA MET A 1 5.33 9.50 9.58
C MET A 1 6.77 9.82 10.01
N SER A 2 7.06 10.25 11.26
CA SER A 2 8.46 10.55 11.68
C SER A 2 9.42 9.40 11.44
N TRP A 3 9.04 8.19 11.86
CA TRP A 3 9.87 6.99 11.69
C TRP A 3 10.22 6.72 10.22
N ILE A 4 9.26 6.83 9.31
CA ILE A 4 9.50 6.66 7.86
C ILE A 4 10.54 7.66 7.35
N ASN A 5 10.42 8.92 7.75
CA ASN A 5 11.34 9.98 7.34
C ASN A 5 12.76 9.77 7.86
N GLU A 6 12.90 9.24 9.07
CA GLU A 6 14.18 9.05 9.75
C GLU A 6 14.90 7.77 9.35
N ASN A 7 14.17 6.73 8.93
CA ASN A 7 14.73 5.38 8.81
C ASN A 7 14.74 4.81 7.39
N LEU A 8 13.89 5.31 6.48
CA LEU A 8 13.81 4.76 5.13
C LEU A 8 14.67 5.56 4.13
N GLU A 9 15.20 4.89 3.11
CA GLU A 9 15.86 5.56 1.98
C GLU A 9 14.89 6.48 1.24
N LYS A 10 15.38 7.55 0.60
CA LYS A 10 14.49 8.57 -0.01
C LYS A 10 13.67 8.05 -1.17
N ASP A 11 14.17 7.05 -1.89
CA ASP A 11 13.54 6.35 -3.00
C ASP A 11 12.76 5.11 -2.56
N ALA A 12 12.64 4.86 -1.25
CA ALA A 12 11.78 3.80 -0.74
C ALA A 12 10.33 4.01 -1.20
N VAL A 13 9.71 2.91 -1.60
CA VAL A 13 8.31 2.84 -2.03
C VAL A 13 7.50 2.20 -0.92
N ILE A 14 6.34 2.78 -0.63
CA ILE A 14 5.46 2.31 0.44
C ILE A 14 4.12 1.89 -0.15
N ILE A 15 3.69 0.69 0.20
CA ILE A 15 2.35 0.16 -0.06
C ILE A 15 1.54 0.31 1.23
N ALA A 16 0.32 0.83 1.10
CA ALA A 16 -0.68 0.86 2.17
C ALA A 16 -2.08 0.85 1.53
N TRP A 17 -3.12 0.73 2.36
CA TRP A 17 -4.47 0.96 1.87
C TRP A 17 -4.60 2.37 1.26
N TRP A 18 -5.48 2.50 0.27
CA TRP A 18 -5.53 3.67 -0.61
C TRP A 18 -5.82 4.99 0.12
N ASP A 19 -6.44 4.95 1.30
CA ASP A 19 -6.72 6.11 2.15
C ASP A 19 -5.49 6.65 2.90
N TYR A 20 -4.32 6.00 2.78
CA TYR A 20 -3.06 6.47 3.34
C TYR A 20 -2.08 7.04 2.32
N GLY A 21 -2.31 6.83 1.01
CA GLY A 21 -1.38 7.24 -0.06
C GLY A 21 -0.97 8.72 0.03
N TYR A 22 -1.95 9.61 0.16
CA TYR A 22 -1.70 11.05 0.29
C TYR A 22 -0.94 11.43 1.57
N TRP A 23 -1.12 10.72 2.68
CA TRP A 23 -0.35 10.95 3.90
C TRP A 23 1.10 10.51 3.75
N ILE A 24 1.33 9.40 3.05
CA ILE A 24 2.67 8.88 2.75
C ILE A 24 3.44 9.90 1.92
N GLU A 25 2.82 10.46 0.89
CA GLU A 25 3.45 11.46 0.04
C GLU A 25 3.67 12.79 0.79
N ALA A 26 2.61 13.34 1.41
CA ALA A 26 2.65 14.66 2.01
C ALA A 26 3.50 14.72 3.29
N LEU A 27 3.39 13.71 4.16
CA LEU A 27 4.06 13.69 5.47
C LEU A 27 5.25 12.73 5.52
N GLY A 28 5.16 11.58 4.83
CA GLY A 28 6.25 10.59 4.77
C GLY A 28 7.30 10.88 3.70
N ARG A 29 7.01 11.77 2.73
CA ARG A 29 7.91 12.14 1.63
C ARG A 29 8.51 10.91 0.94
N ARG A 30 7.69 9.87 0.73
CA ARG A 30 8.01 8.65 -0.01
C ARG A 30 6.95 8.43 -1.07
N ALA A 31 7.29 7.66 -2.11
CA ALA A 31 6.33 7.28 -3.12
C ALA A 31 5.31 6.29 -2.53
N ALA A 32 4.02 6.57 -2.69
CA ALA A 32 2.98 5.59 -2.42
C ALA A 32 2.77 4.74 -3.68
N TYR A 33 2.87 3.41 -3.56
CA TYR A 33 2.63 2.52 -4.69
C TYR A 33 1.15 2.54 -5.07
N VAL A 34 0.30 2.42 -4.05
CA VAL A 34 -1.16 2.60 -4.14
C VAL A 34 -1.47 4.01 -3.65
N ASP A 35 -1.79 4.88 -4.59
CA ASP A 35 -2.44 6.15 -4.34
C ASP A 35 -3.64 6.21 -5.28
N ASN A 36 -4.81 6.53 -4.74
CA ASN A 36 -5.85 7.01 -5.63
C ASN A 36 -6.80 7.99 -4.93
N GLY A 37 -6.79 9.22 -5.43
CA GLY A 37 -7.90 10.14 -5.25
C GLY A 37 -9.18 9.58 -5.87
N TYR A 38 -10.21 9.43 -5.03
CA TYR A 38 -11.64 9.29 -5.38
C TYR A 38 -12.08 8.08 -6.25
N ARG A 39 -11.22 7.32 -6.94
CA ARG A 39 -11.63 6.18 -7.78
C ARG A 39 -10.78 4.93 -7.54
N PRO A 40 -11.32 3.71 -7.67
CA PRO A 40 -10.49 2.50 -7.72
C PRO A 40 -9.73 2.41 -9.05
N ASN A 41 -8.52 1.87 -9.05
CA ASN A 41 -7.74 1.54 -10.25
C ASN A 41 -7.16 0.12 -10.14
N SER A 42 -6.45 -0.34 -11.17
CA SER A 42 -5.82 -1.67 -11.18
C SER A 42 -4.88 -1.92 -10.00
N LYS A 43 -4.24 -0.89 -9.43
CA LYS A 43 -3.38 -1.04 -8.25
C LYS A 43 -4.16 -1.29 -6.95
N VAL A 44 -5.35 -0.70 -6.83
CA VAL A 44 -6.24 -0.97 -5.69
C VAL A 44 -6.73 -2.41 -5.73
N ILE A 45 -7.10 -2.91 -6.91
CA ILE A 45 -7.49 -4.31 -7.12
C ILE A 45 -6.32 -5.24 -6.81
N TRP A 46 -5.14 -4.96 -7.37
CA TRP A 46 -3.92 -5.71 -7.08
C TRP A 46 -3.60 -5.77 -5.57
N TYR A 47 -3.78 -4.65 -4.85
CA TYR A 47 -3.54 -4.63 -3.40
C TYR A 47 -4.58 -5.44 -2.63
N ALA A 48 -5.85 -5.39 -3.05
CA ALA A 48 -6.89 -6.26 -2.49
C ALA A 48 -6.54 -7.73 -2.70
N GLU A 49 -6.20 -8.13 -3.92
CA GLU A 49 -5.75 -9.49 -4.25
C GLU A 49 -4.54 -9.91 -3.39
N MET A 50 -3.54 -9.03 -3.26
CA MET A 50 -2.36 -9.27 -2.41
C MET A 50 -2.73 -9.54 -0.95
N LEU A 51 -3.75 -8.86 -0.40
CA LEU A 51 -4.18 -9.05 0.98
C LEU A 51 -5.09 -10.26 1.19
N THR A 52 -5.82 -10.69 0.17
CA THR A 52 -6.86 -11.74 0.29
C THR A 52 -6.46 -13.09 -0.28
N SER A 53 -5.47 -13.12 -1.16
CA SER A 53 -5.04 -14.32 -1.87
C SER A 53 -4.08 -15.17 -1.04
N GLU A 54 -4.23 -16.50 -1.12
CA GLU A 54 -3.21 -17.45 -0.65
C GLU A 54 -2.01 -17.50 -1.61
N ASN A 55 -2.19 -17.08 -2.86
CA ASN A 55 -1.12 -16.98 -3.84
C ASN A 55 -0.38 -15.63 -3.70
N THR A 56 0.87 -15.71 -3.27
CA THR A 56 1.77 -14.57 -3.07
C THR A 56 2.64 -14.23 -4.29
N ASP A 57 2.45 -14.89 -5.44
CA ASP A 57 3.24 -14.67 -6.65
C ASP A 57 3.19 -13.21 -7.13
N THR A 58 2.08 -12.51 -6.87
CA THR A 58 1.89 -11.09 -7.18
C THR A 58 2.91 -10.18 -6.49
N LEU A 59 3.48 -10.60 -5.35
CA LEU A 59 4.56 -9.86 -4.67
C LEU A 59 5.88 -9.95 -5.43
N HIS A 60 6.14 -11.05 -6.13
CA HIS A 60 7.37 -11.25 -6.91
C HIS A 60 7.43 -10.36 -8.15
N GLU A 61 6.30 -9.83 -8.61
CA GLU A 61 6.22 -8.89 -9.72
C GLU A 61 6.78 -7.51 -9.35
N LEU A 62 6.85 -7.17 -8.07
CA LEU A 62 7.36 -5.90 -7.59
C LEU A 62 8.89 -5.91 -7.49
N GLN A 63 9.55 -5.28 -8.47
CA GLN A 63 11.01 -5.18 -8.53
C GLN A 63 11.56 -3.90 -7.86
N PHE A 64 11.02 -3.54 -6.70
CA PHE A 64 11.54 -2.42 -5.92
C PHE A 64 12.64 -2.91 -4.96
N ARG A 65 13.75 -2.16 -4.89
CA ARG A 65 14.85 -2.45 -3.95
C ARG A 65 14.39 -2.28 -2.51
N ASP A 66 13.69 -1.18 -2.22
CA ASP A 66 13.26 -0.77 -0.89
C ASP A 66 11.74 -0.60 -0.85
N LEU A 67 11.06 -1.73 -0.66
CA LEU A 67 9.60 -1.82 -0.60
C LEU A 67 9.14 -2.09 0.83
N TYR A 68 8.23 -1.26 1.33
CA TYR A 68 7.65 -1.42 2.66
C TYR A 68 6.13 -1.48 2.56
N ILE A 69 5.52 -2.39 3.32
CA ILE A 69 4.06 -2.50 3.45
C ILE A 69 3.66 -2.00 4.83
N ILE A 70 2.75 -1.04 4.89
CA ILE A 70 2.11 -0.60 6.13
C ILE A 70 0.77 -1.33 6.24
N LEU A 71 0.61 -2.07 7.34
CA LEU A 71 -0.65 -2.68 7.74
C LEU A 71 -1.09 -2.04 9.05
N THR A 72 -2.37 -1.70 9.14
CA THR A 72 -2.99 -1.21 10.36
C THR A 72 -4.09 -2.20 10.80
N ASP A 73 -4.59 -2.03 12.02
CA ASP A 73 -5.76 -2.75 12.49
C ASP A 73 -7.02 -2.40 11.69
N ARG A 74 -7.03 -1.24 11.03
CA ARG A 74 -8.13 -0.75 10.20
C ARG A 74 -8.42 -1.64 9.00
N GLU A 75 -7.41 -2.26 8.40
CA GLU A 75 -7.56 -3.21 7.30
C GLU A 75 -8.24 -4.51 7.78
N LEU A 76 -8.01 -4.93 9.03
CA LEU A 76 -8.70 -6.09 9.61
C LEU A 76 -10.20 -5.81 9.81
N TYR A 77 -10.55 -4.62 10.31
CA TYR A 77 -11.95 -4.24 10.50
C TYR A 77 -12.70 -3.94 9.20
N ASN A 78 -11.99 -3.51 8.16
CA ASN A 78 -12.57 -3.23 6.85
C ASN A 78 -12.27 -4.32 5.82
N PHE A 79 -11.95 -5.54 6.27
CA PHE A 79 -11.59 -6.63 5.37
C PHE A 79 -12.70 -6.93 4.36
N GLU A 80 -13.97 -6.78 4.77
CA GLU A 80 -15.14 -6.89 3.86
C GLU A 80 -15.14 -5.83 2.74
N MET A 81 -14.67 -4.61 3.03
CA MET A 81 -14.54 -3.57 2.00
C MET A 81 -13.38 -3.88 1.06
N ILE A 82 -12.29 -4.44 1.58
CA ILE A 82 -11.11 -4.81 0.79
C ILE A 82 -11.48 -5.95 -0.17
N SER A 83 -12.20 -6.97 0.31
CA SER A 83 -12.62 -8.10 -0.53
C SER A 83 -13.71 -7.74 -1.55
N TYR A 84 -14.42 -6.63 -1.40
CA TYR A 84 -15.38 -6.13 -2.40
C TYR A 84 -14.75 -5.79 -3.76
N PHE A 85 -13.44 -5.56 -3.80
CA PHE A 85 -12.73 -5.22 -5.03
C PHE A 85 -12.31 -6.43 -5.89
N LEU A 86 -12.63 -7.66 -5.43
CA LEU A 86 -12.48 -8.92 -6.17
C LEU A 86 -13.79 -9.28 -6.89
#